data_AF-A0AAW8L3U8-F1
#
_entry.id   AF-A0AAW8L3U8-F1
#
_cell.length_a   1.000
_cell.length_b   1.000
_cell.length_c   1.000
_cell.angle_alpha   90.00
_cell.angle_beta   90.00
_cell.angle_gamma   90.00
#
_symmetry.space_group_name_H-M   'P 1'
#
loop_
_entity.id
_entity.type
_entity.pdbx_description
1 polymer ?
#
loop_
_entity_poly.entity_id
_entity_poly.type
_entity_poly.pdbx_seq_one_letter_code
_entity_poly.pdbx_strand_id
1 'polypeptide(L)' 'AEEYNTYQKVNRLFAEKLQQIAQPDDLIWVHDYHFFSVARHCRELGMQNKIGFFLHIPFASLNIWRKIPVA' A
#
# COMPACT_ATOMS: atom_id res chain seq x y z
N ALA A 1 -5.05 12.77 -11.82
CA ALA A 1 -6.22 11.88 -11.59
C ALA A 1 -5.99 10.50 -12.19
N GLU A 2 -5.64 10.42 -13.48
CA GLU A 2 -5.31 9.14 -14.14
C GLU A 2 -4.11 8.43 -13.50
N GLU A 3 -3.02 9.14 -13.23
CA GLU A 3 -1.82 8.58 -12.57
C GLU A 3 -2.15 7.98 -11.21
N TYR A 4 -2.94 8.69 -10.39
CA TYR A 4 -3.39 8.18 -9.09
C TYR A 4 -4.29 6.95 -9.24
N ASN A 5 -5.21 6.94 -10.20
CA ASN A 5 -6.04 5.77 -10.48
C ASN A 5 -5.17 4.57 -10.90
N THR A 6 -4.14 4.79 -11.71
CA THR A 6 -3.18 3.75 -12.10
C THR A 6 -2.37 3.27 -10.90
N TYR A 7 -1.90 4.18 -10.05
CA TYR A 7 -1.21 3.87 -8.80
C TYR A 7 -2.08 2.96 -7.90
N GLN A 8 -3.36 3.30 -7.72
CA GLN A 8 -4.31 2.49 -6.96
C GLN A 8 -4.56 1.12 -7.62
N LYS A 9 -4.71 1.07 -8.95
CA LYS A 9 -4.86 -0.19 -9.70
C LYS A 9 -3.67 -1.13 -9.50
N VAL A 10 -2.45 -0.59 -9.55
CA VAL A 10 -1.21 -1.36 -9.29
C VAL A 10 -1.20 -1.84 -7.85
N ASN A 11 -1.46 -0.96 -6.87
CA ASN A 11 -1.50 -1.35 -5.46
C ASN A 11 -2.53 -2.46 -5.18
N ARG A 12 -3.71 -2.38 -5.81
CA ARG A 12 -4.73 -3.42 -5.72
C ARG A 12 -4.27 -4.74 -6.37
N LEU A 13 -3.65 -4.68 -7.54
CA LEU A 13 -3.09 -5.87 -8.20
C LEU A 13 -2.09 -6.59 -7.30
N PHE A 14 -1.21 -5.85 -6.61
CA PHE A 14 -0.28 -6.44 -5.65
C PHE A 14 -1.00 -7.10 -4.48
N ALA A 15 -2.04 -6.47 -3.93
CA ALA A 15 -2.84 -7.05 -2.87
C ALA A 15 -3.56 -8.35 -3.32
N GLU A 16 -4.09 -8.39 -4.55
CA GLU A 16 -4.72 -9.58 -5.13
C GLU A 16 -3.71 -10.72 -5.31
N LYS A 17 -2.46 -10.41 -5.70
CA LYS A 17 -1.39 -11.40 -5.79
C LYS A 17 -0.93 -11.89 -4.43
N LEU A 18 -0.85 -11.01 -3.43
CA LEU A 18 -0.54 -11.38 -2.05
C LEU A 18 -1.60 -12.33 -1.48
N GLN A 19 -2.90 -12.07 -1.71
CA GLN A 19 -3.98 -12.93 -1.25
C GLN A 19 -3.86 -14.37 -1.78
N GLN A 20 -3.33 -14.55 -2.98
CA GLN A 20 -3.17 -15.88 -3.61
C GLN A 20 -2.05 -16.72 -2.98
N ILE A 21 -1.09 -16.09 -2.30
CA ILE A 21 0.12 -16.76 -1.80
C ILE A 21 0.28 -16.71 -0.29
N ALA A 22 -0.25 -15.68 0.38
CA ALA A 22 -0.08 -15.47 1.82
C ALA A 22 -0.92 -16.47 2.61
N GLN A 23 -0.28 -17.11 3.59
CA GLN A 23 -0.95 -17.95 4.58
C GLN A 23 -1.48 -17.09 5.74
N PRO A 24 -2.50 -17.55 6.50
CA PRO A 24 -3.11 -16.74 7.55
C PRO A 24 -2.15 -16.14 8.59
N ASP A 25 -1.07 -16.86 8.93
CA ASP A 25 -0.11 -16.47 9.96
C ASP A 25 1.11 -15.69 9.42
N ASP A 26 1.19 -15.49 8.10
CA ASP A 26 2.32 -14.79 7.49
C ASP A 26 2.35 -13.31 7.91
N LEU A 27 3.58 -12.83 8.14
CA LEU A 27 3.87 -11.41 8.30
C LEU A 27 4.20 -10.81 6.93
N ILE A 28 3.37 -9.86 6.50
CA ILE A 28 3.58 -9.11 5.25
C ILE A 28 4.36 -7.85 5.60
N TRP A 29 5.50 -7.64 4.94
CA TRP A 29 6.29 -6.42 5.07
C TRP A 29 6.32 -5.65 3.76
N VAL A 30 5.65 -4.51 3.72
CA VAL A 30 5.54 -3.63 2.55
C VAL A 30 6.65 -2.57 2.61
N HIS A 31 7.32 -2.36 1.48
CA HIS A 31 8.43 -1.43 1.37
C HIS A 31 8.13 -0.28 0.41
N ASP A 32 8.44 0.92 0.87
CA ASP A 32 8.55 2.15 0.09
C ASP A 32 7.24 2.75 -0.47
N TYR A 33 7.35 4.00 -0.92
CA TYR A 33 6.20 4.84 -1.30
C TYR A 33 5.40 4.34 -2.51
N HIS A 34 5.95 3.43 -3.32
CA HIS A 34 5.26 2.83 -4.47
C HIS A 34 4.01 2.04 -4.05
N PHE A 35 3.96 1.61 -2.77
CA PHE A 35 2.99 0.66 -2.26
C PHE A 35 2.21 1.15 -1.02
N PHE A 36 2.08 2.47 -0.83
CA PHE A 36 1.35 3.04 0.31
C PHE A 36 -0.08 2.48 0.47
N SER A 37 -0.74 2.10 -0.63
CA SER A 37 -2.13 1.65 -0.60
C SER A 37 -2.30 0.13 -0.57
N VAL A 38 -1.22 -0.67 -0.66
CA VAL A 38 -1.32 -2.14 -0.70
C VAL A 38 -2.02 -2.67 0.55
N ALA A 39 -1.63 -2.22 1.74
CA ALA A 39 -2.22 -2.69 3.00
C ALA A 39 -3.72 -2.41 3.07
N ARG A 40 -4.17 -1.25 2.56
CA ARG A 40 -5.59 -0.90 2.45
C ARG A 40 -6.33 -1.91 1.57
N HIS A 41 -5.81 -2.19 0.37
CA HIS A 41 -6.44 -3.15 -0.53
C HIS A 41 -6.42 -4.58 0.01
N CYS A 42 -5.36 -5.00 0.72
CA CYS A 42 -5.35 -6.28 1.43
C CYS A 42 -6.52 -6.41 2.42
N ARG A 43 -6.84 -5.33 3.16
CA ARG A 43 -7.99 -5.31 4.07
C ARG A 43 -9.33 -5.33 3.34
N GLU A 44 -9.45 -4.59 2.24
CA GLU A 44 -10.65 -4.63 1.38
C GLU A 44 -10.90 -6.04 0.79
N LEU A 45 -9.82 -6.81 0.54
CA LEU A 45 -9.87 -8.21 0.12
C LEU A 45 -10.08 -9.20 1.28
N GLY A 46 -10.22 -8.73 2.52
CA GLY A 46 -10.49 -9.55 3.70
C GLY A 46 -9.27 -10.23 4.32
N MET A 47 -8.05 -9.93 3.86
CA MET A 47 -6.82 -10.48 4.46
C MET A 47 -6.67 -10.01 5.91
N GLN A 48 -6.39 -10.94 6.83
CA GLN A 48 -6.22 -10.67 8.26
C GLN A 48 -4.75 -10.70 8.71
N ASN A 49 -3.82 -10.94 7.78
CA ASN A 49 -2.38 -10.97 8.04
C ASN A 49 -1.90 -9.73 8.80
N LYS A 50 -0.85 -9.90 9.62
CA LYS A 50 -0.09 -8.77 10.16
C LYS A 50 0.64 -8.09 9.00
N ILE A 51 0.49 -6.78 8.87
CA ILE A 51 1.12 -6.01 7.79
C ILE A 51 1.94 -4.88 8.41
N GLY A 52 3.25 -4.89 8.17
CA GLY A 52 4.16 -3.80 8.48
C GLY A 52 4.49 -2.99 7.23
N PHE A 53 4.80 -1.71 7.41
CA PHE A 53 5.24 -0.83 6.33
C PHE A 53 6.54 -0.13 6.71
N PHE A 54 7.49 -0.06 5.78
CA PHE A 54 8.74 0.68 5.95
C PHE A 54 8.99 1.60 4.76
N LEU A 55 9.17 2.90 5.03
CA LEU A 55 9.52 3.90 4.03
C LEU A 55 11.04 4.09 4.01
N HIS A 56 11.66 3.87 2.86
CA HIS A 56 13.12 3.98 2.72
C HIS A 56 13.58 5.43 2.55
N ILE A 57 12.75 6.26 1.93
CA ILE A 57 12.98 7.69 1.78
C ILE A 57 12.47 8.48 3.00
N PRO A 58 12.94 9.72 3.24
CA PRO A 58 12.34 10.58 4.25
C PRO A 58 10.87 10.84 3.95
N PHE A 59 10.02 10.81 4.99
CA PHE A 59 8.64 11.23 4.85
C PHE A 59 8.58 12.74 4.60
N ALA A 60 7.70 13.18 3.69
CA ALA A 60 7.53 14.59 3.39
C ALA A 60 7.05 15.37 4.62
N SER A 61 7.54 16.59 4.81
CA SER A 61 6.97 17.46 5.85
C SER A 61 5.47 17.67 5.62
N LEU A 62 4.70 17.88 6.70
CA LEU A 62 3.25 18.06 6.61
C LEU A 62 2.83 19.18 5.64
N ASN A 63 3.62 20.24 5.53
CA ASN A 63 3.37 21.35 4.61
C ASN A 63 3.49 20.95 3.14
N ILE A 64 4.35 19.97 2.82
CA ILE A 64 4.49 19.42 1.47
C ILE A 64 3.43 18.35 1.24
N TRP A 65 3.22 17.46 2.22
CA TRP A 65 2.22 16.38 2.13
C TRP A 65 0.84 16.92 1.77
N ARG A 66 0.38 17.98 2.46
CA ARG A 66 -0.93 18.62 2.20
C ARG A 66 -1.09 19.23 0.81
N LYS A 67 0.00 19.39 0.04
CA LYS A 67 -0.05 19.90 -1.34
C LYS A 67 -0.26 18.78 -2.36
N ILE A 68 -0.09 17.51 -1.97
CA ILE A 68 -0.34 16.39 -2.85
C ILE A 68 -1.87 16.30 -3.04
N PRO A 69 -2.41 16.36 -4.26
CA PRO A 69 -3.87 16.46 -4.49
C PRO A 69 -4.71 15.29 -3.97
N VAL A 70 -4.05 14.18 -3.63
CA VAL A 70 -4.65 12.90 -3.21
C VAL A 70 -3.99 12.37 -1.92
N ALA A 71 -3.34 13.26 -1.16
CA ALA A 71 -2.76 12.96 0.15
C ALA A 71 -3.81 12.69 1.23
#